data_AF-A0A937QK07-F1
#
_entry.id   AF-A0A937QK07-F1
#
_cell.length_a   1.000
_cell.length_b   1.000
_cell.length_c   1.000
_cell.angle_alpha   90.00
_cell.angle_beta   90.00
_cell.angle_gamma   90.00
#
_symmetry.space_group_name_H-M   'P 1'
#
loop_
_entity.id
_entity.type
_entity.pdbx_description
1 polymer ?
#
loop_
_entity_poly.entity_id
_entity_poly.type
_entity_poly.pdbx_seq_one_letter_code
_entity_poly.pdbx_strand_id
1 'polypeptide(L)'
;MSWLDSKDGQFLVRIRTFDRDTASWSPTYTIGQAYDNHGGPSLTSDNSGFLHIVYYPHHQPFRYRRSVRPNDASQWTEEIQFGKTCTYSSLICMPDDSLVLTCRESTKQRWLLNVYEKPPGGSWRGPRTILHGQAQSGYTRWQAALALGSDNKTIHMSFMLYEQAIRKVGYAVGYLRSTDRAVSWQRSDGTPVALPATPETIDIVAGVATFDGPANFRPGNIAVDPNGVPWLIYCRMDRQPFETWIARPDPQTRWHNISLLAAIQRQWPDRAVKTPGSIVFGRDGTMYVVVTTVDKSVEDESAQWGHPSAEIALLISKDQGRTFEAFETSPPDPSVPNWLPNLERPTCPRSVDVPSLIYTHGLKGENNKETMSNHVVWCDLTALLARQP
;
A
#
# COMPACT_ATOMS: atom_id res chain seq x y z
N MET A 1 -13.22 -6.57 3.70
CA MET A 1 -12.27 -5.76 4.48
C MET A 1 -11.56 -6.64 5.50
N SER A 2 -10.22 -6.61 5.55
CA SER A 2 -9.42 -7.27 6.59
C SER A 2 -8.57 -6.26 7.34
N TRP A 3 -8.33 -6.50 8.63
CA TRP A 3 -7.51 -5.63 9.48
C TRP A 3 -6.71 -6.47 10.49
N LEU A 4 -5.76 -5.80 11.13
CA LEU A 4 -5.05 -6.35 12.28
C LEU A 4 -5.67 -5.80 13.56
N ASP A 5 -6.10 -6.70 14.41
CA ASP A 5 -6.71 -6.45 15.71
C ASP A 5 -5.72 -6.82 16.82
N SER A 6 -5.90 -6.29 18.03
CA SER A 6 -5.08 -6.66 19.17
C SER A 6 -5.96 -6.89 20.40
N LYS A 7 -5.91 -8.11 20.94
CA LYS A 7 -6.75 -8.53 22.08
C LYS A 7 -5.97 -9.50 22.96
N ASP A 8 -6.01 -9.30 24.28
CA ASP A 8 -5.41 -10.18 25.28
C ASP A 8 -3.91 -10.50 25.00
N GLY A 9 -3.16 -9.49 24.54
CA GLY A 9 -1.74 -9.61 24.20
C GLY A 9 -1.46 -10.35 22.88
N GLN A 10 -2.49 -10.64 22.08
CA GLN A 10 -2.36 -11.29 20.77
C GLN A 10 -2.70 -10.32 19.64
N PHE A 11 -1.98 -10.44 18.53
CA PHE A 11 -2.32 -9.78 17.27
C PHE A 11 -3.16 -10.73 16.41
N LEU A 12 -4.37 -10.34 16.07
CA LEU A 12 -5.35 -11.18 15.39
C LEU A 12 -5.69 -10.60 14.03
N VAL A 13 -5.58 -11.43 12.99
CA VAL A 13 -6.04 -11.05 11.65
C VAL A 13 -7.54 -11.27 11.59
N ARG A 14 -8.28 -10.18 11.39
CA ARG A 14 -9.74 -10.16 11.35
C ARG A 14 -10.23 -9.80 9.95
N ILE A 15 -11.45 -10.22 9.65
CA ILE A 15 -12.10 -9.93 8.37
C ILE A 15 -13.61 -9.83 8.54
N ARG A 16 -14.21 -8.98 7.69
CA ARG A 16 -15.65 -8.91 7.41
C ARG A 16 -15.88 -8.72 5.92
N THR A 17 -17.04 -9.17 5.44
CA THR A 17 -17.55 -8.87 4.10
C THR A 17 -18.76 -7.96 4.22
N PHE A 18 -18.89 -7.02 3.28
CA PHE A 18 -20.03 -6.12 3.17
C PHE A 18 -20.78 -6.49 1.89
N ASP A 19 -22.05 -6.82 2.04
CA ASP A 19 -22.96 -7.04 0.91
C ASP A 19 -23.58 -5.70 0.53
N ARG A 20 -23.28 -5.23 -0.68
CA ARG A 20 -23.75 -3.95 -1.21
C ARG A 20 -25.23 -3.99 -1.61
N ASP A 21 -25.77 -5.16 -1.95
CA ASP A 21 -27.16 -5.31 -2.37
C ASP A 21 -28.09 -5.23 -1.16
N THR A 22 -27.66 -5.80 -0.03
CA THR A 22 -28.43 -5.79 1.23
C THR A 22 -27.97 -4.71 2.21
N ALA A 23 -26.93 -3.95 1.88
CA ALA A 23 -26.27 -2.96 2.73
C ALA A 23 -25.93 -3.52 4.13
N SER A 24 -25.48 -4.77 4.20
CA SER A 24 -25.27 -5.48 5.46
C SER A 24 -23.87 -6.04 5.61
N TRP A 25 -23.38 -6.04 6.84
CA TRP A 25 -22.08 -6.61 7.17
C TRP A 25 -22.22 -8.03 7.71
N SER A 26 -21.30 -8.90 7.31
CA SER A 26 -21.08 -10.17 8.01
C SER A 26 -20.64 -9.96 9.47
N PRO A 27 -20.74 -11.00 10.32
CA PRO A 27 -19.98 -11.06 11.57
C PRO A 27 -18.46 -10.89 11.33
N THR A 28 -17.74 -10.58 12.41
CA THR A 28 -16.27 -10.58 12.42
C THR A 28 -15.75 -12.01 12.54
N TYR A 29 -14.85 -12.39 11.64
CA TYR A 29 -14.17 -13.69 11.68
C TYR A 29 -12.67 -13.52 11.96
N THR A 30 -12.08 -14.47 12.71
CA THR A 30 -10.63 -14.57 12.91
C THR A 30 -10.04 -15.50 11.86
N ILE A 31 -9.06 -15.00 11.12
CA ILE A 31 -8.31 -15.79 10.13
C ILE A 31 -7.18 -16.57 10.80
N GLY A 32 -6.49 -15.91 11.74
CA GLY A 32 -5.39 -16.47 12.48
C GLY A 32 -4.68 -15.39 13.28
N GLN A 33 -3.64 -15.82 14.01
CA GLN A 33 -2.77 -14.91 14.75
C GLN A 33 -1.68 -14.37 13.83
N ALA A 34 -1.28 -13.11 14.04
CA ALA A 34 -0.10 -12.48 13.46
C ALA A 34 1.07 -12.51 14.46
N TYR A 35 2.31 -12.37 13.98
CA TYR A 35 3.47 -12.32 14.88
C TYR A 35 3.48 -11.05 15.74
N ASP A 36 3.36 -9.88 15.10
CA ASP A 36 3.18 -8.56 15.72
C ASP A 36 2.44 -7.60 14.76
N ASN A 37 2.53 -6.29 15.01
CA ASN A 37 1.91 -5.27 14.16
C ASN A 37 2.40 -5.24 12.68
N HIS A 38 3.52 -5.88 12.35
CA HIS A 38 4.00 -6.05 10.97
C HIS A 38 3.29 -7.20 10.25
N GLY A 39 2.57 -8.05 10.99
CA GLY A 39 1.93 -9.25 10.48
C GLY A 39 0.55 -9.06 9.87
N GLY A 40 0.19 -7.80 9.57
CA GLY A 40 -1.08 -7.43 8.94
C GLY A 40 -1.33 -8.16 7.61
N PRO A 41 -2.61 -8.34 7.24
CA PRO A 41 -2.97 -9.14 6.07
C PRO A 41 -2.82 -8.39 4.75
N SER A 42 -2.40 -9.11 3.71
CA SER A 42 -2.72 -8.79 2.31
C SER A 42 -3.91 -9.64 1.86
N LEU A 43 -4.90 -9.01 1.22
CA LEU A 43 -6.14 -9.66 0.77
C LEU A 43 -6.35 -9.34 -0.72
N THR A 44 -6.77 -10.36 -1.48
CA THR A 44 -7.29 -10.21 -2.85
C THR A 44 -8.42 -11.23 -3.07
N SER A 45 -9.08 -11.18 -4.23
CA SER A 45 -10.05 -12.20 -4.64
C SER A 45 -9.80 -12.67 -6.06
N ASP A 46 -10.11 -13.92 -6.33
CA ASP A 46 -10.06 -14.50 -7.68
C ASP A 46 -11.31 -14.16 -8.50
N ASN A 47 -11.33 -14.58 -9.76
CA ASN A 47 -12.43 -14.32 -10.70
C ASN A 47 -13.77 -14.90 -10.23
N SER A 48 -13.72 -16.02 -9.50
CA SER A 48 -14.89 -16.69 -8.93
C SER A 48 -15.36 -16.05 -7.63
N GLY A 49 -14.57 -15.12 -7.07
CA GLY A 49 -14.86 -14.40 -5.82
C GLY A 49 -14.31 -15.08 -4.58
N PHE A 50 -13.50 -16.14 -4.70
CA PHE A 50 -12.84 -16.68 -3.51
C PHE A 50 -11.82 -15.67 -2.98
N LEU A 51 -11.79 -15.52 -1.67
CA LEU A 51 -10.90 -14.61 -0.98
C LEU A 51 -9.56 -15.31 -0.74
N HIS A 52 -8.46 -14.61 -1.01
CA HIS A 52 -7.10 -15.08 -0.78
C HIS A 52 -6.40 -14.15 0.19
N ILE A 53 -5.93 -14.69 1.31
CA ILE A 53 -5.31 -13.90 2.37
C ILE A 53 -3.93 -14.44 2.74
N VAL A 54 -2.96 -13.52 2.85
CA VAL A 54 -1.59 -13.80 3.29
C VAL A 54 -1.26 -12.92 4.49
N TYR A 55 -0.78 -13.51 5.58
CA TYR A 55 -0.56 -12.81 6.85
C TYR A 55 0.60 -13.43 7.66
N TYR A 56 0.74 -12.97 8.91
CA TYR A 56 1.70 -13.37 9.95
C TYR A 56 3.00 -12.57 10.07
N PRO A 57 3.60 -12.00 9.02
CA PRO A 57 5.05 -11.93 8.96
C PRO A 57 5.68 -10.89 9.90
N HIS A 58 6.82 -11.24 10.48
CA HIS A 58 7.91 -10.34 10.86
C HIS A 58 9.17 -11.21 10.97
N HIS A 59 9.94 -11.30 9.89
CA HIS A 59 11.05 -12.26 9.77
C HIS A 59 10.61 -13.72 9.94
N GLN A 60 9.43 -14.07 9.42
CA GLN A 60 8.83 -15.40 9.53
C GLN A 60 8.33 -15.91 8.17
N PRO A 61 8.04 -17.22 8.03
CA PRO A 61 7.26 -17.73 6.91
C PRO A 61 5.87 -17.11 6.92
N PHE A 62 5.32 -16.84 5.74
CA PHE A 62 3.95 -16.39 5.60
C PHE A 62 2.96 -17.51 5.92
N ARG A 63 1.76 -17.11 6.35
CA ARG A 63 0.57 -17.97 6.43
C ARG A 63 -0.40 -17.58 5.33
N TYR A 64 -0.96 -18.57 4.64
CA TYR A 64 -1.93 -18.39 3.56
C TYR A 64 -3.19 -19.22 3.79
N ARG A 65 -4.35 -18.64 3.47
CA ARG A 65 -5.64 -19.33 3.39
C ARG A 65 -6.45 -18.82 2.19
N ARG A 66 -7.34 -19.68 1.68
CA ARG A 66 -8.39 -19.32 0.73
C ARG A 66 -9.76 -19.50 1.39
N SER A 67 -10.75 -18.66 1.07
CA SER A 67 -12.12 -18.93 1.50
C SER A 67 -12.64 -20.24 0.89
N VAL A 68 -13.60 -20.88 1.59
CA VAL A 68 -14.28 -22.10 1.11
C VAL A 68 -15.44 -21.76 0.17
N ARG A 69 -15.96 -20.53 0.25
CA ARG A 69 -17.03 -20.01 -0.61
C ARG A 69 -16.66 -18.63 -1.17
N PRO A 70 -17.19 -18.25 -2.34
CA PRO A 70 -16.94 -16.93 -2.90
C PRO A 70 -17.61 -15.84 -2.05
N ASN A 71 -16.95 -14.69 -1.92
CA ASN A 71 -17.40 -13.50 -1.20
C ASN A 71 -17.78 -13.75 0.28
N ASP A 72 -17.30 -14.85 0.88
CA ASP A 72 -17.67 -15.29 2.23
C ASP A 72 -16.41 -15.52 3.07
N ALA A 73 -16.34 -14.83 4.21
CA ALA A 73 -15.22 -14.88 5.12
C ALA A 73 -15.41 -15.83 6.32
N SER A 74 -16.51 -16.57 6.39
CA SER A 74 -16.86 -17.41 7.54
C SER A 74 -16.11 -18.74 7.62
N GLN A 75 -15.59 -19.24 6.50
CA GLN A 75 -14.87 -20.52 6.44
C GLN A 75 -13.69 -20.46 5.47
N TRP A 76 -12.58 -21.07 5.88
CA TRP A 76 -11.29 -21.02 5.18
C TRP A 76 -10.68 -22.41 5.06
N THR A 77 -9.85 -22.60 4.04
CA THR A 77 -9.01 -23.79 3.91
C THR A 77 -8.02 -23.90 5.07
N GLU A 78 -7.40 -25.08 5.19
CA GLU A 78 -6.22 -25.26 6.05
C GLU A 78 -5.13 -24.22 5.74
N GLU A 79 -4.38 -23.86 6.77
CA GLU A 79 -3.30 -22.89 6.69
C GLU A 79 -2.10 -23.51 5.96
N ILE A 80 -1.59 -22.80 4.95
CA ILE A 80 -0.36 -23.18 4.26
C ILE A 80 0.73 -22.20 4.66
N GLN A 81 1.90 -22.73 5.03
CA GLN A 81 3.10 -21.93 5.26
C GLN A 81 4.03 -21.92 4.05
N PHE A 82 4.60 -20.77 3.72
CA PHE A 82 5.59 -20.63 2.66
C PHE A 82 6.54 -19.45 2.93
N GLY A 83 7.69 -19.43 2.25
CA GLY A 83 8.76 -18.47 2.55
C GLY A 83 9.56 -18.85 3.80
N LYS A 84 10.46 -17.96 4.25
CA LYS A 84 11.39 -18.23 5.36
C LYS A 84 11.44 -17.09 6.36
N THR A 85 11.95 -15.94 5.94
CA THR A 85 12.21 -14.79 6.82
C THR A 85 11.61 -13.53 6.21
N CYS A 86 10.32 -13.61 5.89
CA CYS A 86 9.62 -12.63 5.08
C CYS A 86 8.97 -11.50 5.92
N THR A 87 8.71 -10.36 5.29
CA THR A 87 7.93 -9.22 5.83
C THR A 87 7.32 -8.43 4.68
N TYR A 88 6.21 -7.72 4.95
CA TYR A 88 5.55 -6.79 4.03
C TYR A 88 5.10 -7.44 2.72
N SER A 89 4.04 -8.25 2.80
CA SER A 89 3.40 -8.78 1.59
C SER A 89 2.71 -7.67 0.80
N SER A 90 2.78 -7.78 -0.53
CA SER A 90 1.84 -7.16 -1.46
C SER A 90 1.36 -8.24 -2.42
N LEU A 91 0.04 -8.43 -2.51
CA LEU A 91 -0.60 -9.56 -3.19
C LEU A 91 -1.56 -9.05 -4.28
N ILE A 92 -1.47 -9.63 -5.47
CA ILE A 92 -2.45 -9.45 -6.55
C ILE A 92 -2.91 -10.81 -7.09
N CYS A 93 -4.11 -10.83 -7.65
CA CYS A 93 -4.63 -11.95 -8.45
C CYS A 93 -4.55 -11.59 -9.94
N MET A 94 -4.04 -12.51 -10.75
CA MET A 94 -3.94 -12.42 -12.20
C MET A 94 -5.23 -12.94 -12.84
N PRO A 95 -5.50 -12.65 -14.14
CA PRO A 95 -6.76 -13.04 -14.78
C PRO A 95 -6.97 -14.53 -14.96
N ASP A 96 -5.92 -15.35 -14.83
CA ASP A 96 -6.01 -16.81 -14.81
C ASP A 96 -6.10 -17.36 -13.39
N ASP A 97 -6.45 -16.53 -12.40
CA ASP A 97 -6.52 -16.86 -10.96
C ASP A 97 -5.18 -17.22 -10.32
N SER A 98 -4.05 -16.99 -11.01
CA SER A 98 -2.74 -17.11 -10.37
C SER A 98 -2.51 -15.95 -9.41
N LEU A 99 -1.84 -16.20 -8.30
CA LEU A 99 -1.47 -15.17 -7.33
C LEU A 99 -0.01 -14.77 -7.53
N VAL A 100 0.27 -13.47 -7.50
CA VAL A 100 1.63 -12.93 -7.45
C VAL A 100 1.80 -12.15 -6.16
N LEU A 101 2.87 -12.45 -5.43
CA LEU A 101 3.18 -11.80 -4.16
C LEU A 101 4.62 -11.31 -4.15
N THR A 102 4.83 -10.07 -3.73
CA THR A 102 6.16 -9.58 -3.38
C THR A 102 6.33 -9.46 -1.87
N CYS A 103 7.56 -9.64 -1.40
CA CYS A 103 7.90 -9.45 0.00
C CYS A 103 9.37 -9.11 0.19
N ARG A 104 9.67 -8.47 1.33
CA ARG A 104 11.04 -8.32 1.82
C ARG A 104 11.48 -9.61 2.51
N GLU A 105 12.66 -10.12 2.20
CA GLU A 105 13.30 -11.21 2.93
C GLU A 105 14.58 -10.73 3.63
N SER A 106 14.70 -11.01 4.93
CA SER A 106 15.95 -10.78 5.68
C SER A 106 16.85 -12.00 5.59
N THR A 107 18.10 -11.81 5.18
CA THR A 107 19.10 -12.90 5.14
C THR A 107 20.30 -12.55 6.03
N LYS A 108 21.24 -13.50 6.21
CA LYS A 108 22.52 -13.22 6.89
C LYS A 108 23.41 -12.23 6.13
N GLN A 109 23.13 -12.01 4.84
CA GLN A 109 23.86 -11.10 3.96
C GLN A 109 23.01 -9.86 3.66
N ARG A 110 22.47 -9.79 2.44
CA ARG A 110 21.66 -8.69 1.93
C ARG A 110 20.18 -8.94 2.18
N TRP A 111 19.44 -7.85 2.37
CA TRP A 111 17.98 -7.90 2.33
C TRP A 111 17.52 -7.94 0.87
N LEU A 112 16.53 -8.77 0.61
CA LEU A 112 16.06 -9.05 -0.74
C LEU A 112 14.62 -8.55 -0.89
N LEU A 113 14.27 -8.08 -2.09
CA LEU A 113 12.88 -8.01 -2.53
C LEU A 113 12.62 -9.19 -3.44
N ASN A 114 11.74 -10.08 -3.01
CA ASN A 114 11.46 -11.35 -3.66
C ASN A 114 10.03 -11.38 -4.21
N VAL A 115 9.82 -12.20 -5.24
CA VAL A 115 8.50 -12.53 -5.78
C VAL A 115 8.22 -14.03 -5.66
N TYR A 116 6.97 -14.33 -5.30
CA TYR A 116 6.37 -15.66 -5.29
C TYR A 116 5.18 -15.69 -6.24
N GLU A 117 4.93 -16.87 -6.81
CA GLU A 117 3.77 -17.13 -7.64
C GLU A 117 3.02 -18.35 -7.11
N LYS A 118 1.69 -18.33 -7.15
CA LYS A 118 0.87 -19.50 -6.87
C LYS A 118 -0.13 -19.72 -8.02
N PRO A 119 0.05 -20.77 -8.83
CA PRO A 119 -0.95 -21.15 -9.82
C PRO A 119 -2.30 -21.54 -9.18
N PRO A 120 -3.41 -21.45 -9.92
CA PRO A 120 -4.70 -21.97 -9.49
C PRO A 120 -4.59 -23.44 -9.11
N GLY A 121 -5.10 -23.82 -7.94
CA GLY A 121 -5.01 -25.18 -7.42
C GLY A 121 -3.59 -25.69 -7.08
N GLY A 122 -2.52 -24.99 -7.45
CA GLY A 122 -1.13 -25.40 -7.24
C GLY A 122 -0.51 -24.86 -5.94
N SER A 123 0.72 -25.26 -5.65
CA SER A 123 1.51 -24.75 -4.52
C SER A 123 2.22 -23.43 -4.84
N TRP A 124 2.60 -22.69 -3.79
CA TRP A 124 3.47 -21.51 -3.91
C TRP A 124 4.83 -21.91 -4.52
N ARG A 125 5.34 -21.07 -5.43
CA ARG A 125 6.62 -21.20 -6.14
C ARG A 125 7.49 -19.97 -5.86
N GLY A 126 8.80 -20.15 -5.82
CA GLY A 126 9.78 -19.08 -5.57
C GLY A 126 10.57 -19.29 -4.26
N PRO A 127 11.27 -18.25 -3.76
CA PRO A 127 11.29 -16.89 -4.31
C PRO A 127 12.13 -16.79 -5.59
N ARG A 128 11.77 -15.86 -6.47
CA ARG A 128 12.71 -15.24 -7.41
C ARG A 128 13.14 -13.88 -6.86
N THR A 129 14.44 -13.61 -6.82
CA THR A 129 14.96 -12.34 -6.31
C THR A 129 14.87 -11.25 -7.36
N ILE A 130 14.16 -10.16 -7.04
CA ILE A 130 14.04 -8.97 -7.91
C ILE A 130 15.12 -7.95 -7.56
N LEU A 131 15.26 -7.60 -6.27
CA LEU A 131 16.21 -6.57 -5.81
C LEU A 131 17.07 -7.10 -4.66
N HIS A 132 18.29 -6.57 -4.56
CA HIS A 132 19.09 -6.64 -3.35
C HIS A 132 19.75 -5.30 -3.04
N GLY A 133 20.06 -5.04 -1.76
CA GLY A 133 20.86 -3.87 -1.36
C GLY A 133 22.30 -3.95 -1.91
N GLN A 134 22.99 -2.83 -2.10
CA GLN A 134 24.36 -2.87 -2.61
C GLN A 134 25.37 -3.33 -1.56
N ALA A 135 25.22 -2.89 -0.32
CA ALA A 135 26.11 -3.18 0.78
C ALA A 135 26.10 -4.68 1.08
N GLN A 136 27.26 -5.23 1.42
CA GLN A 136 27.38 -6.66 1.76
C GLN A 136 26.73 -6.99 3.11
N SER A 137 26.53 -5.99 3.96
CA SER A 137 25.84 -6.08 5.25
C SER A 137 25.21 -4.73 5.60
N GLY A 138 24.29 -4.74 6.55
CA GLY A 138 23.55 -3.55 6.98
C GLY A 138 22.05 -3.67 6.75
N TYR A 139 21.31 -2.66 7.20
CA TYR A 139 19.86 -2.64 7.09
C TYR A 139 19.40 -2.01 5.78
N THR A 140 18.70 -2.78 4.96
CA THR A 140 18.00 -2.30 3.76
C THR A 140 16.50 -2.55 3.94
N ARG A 141 15.69 -1.54 3.65
CA ARG A 141 14.23 -1.64 3.74
C ARG A 141 13.64 -1.60 2.34
N TRP A 142 13.03 -2.72 1.97
CA TRP A 142 12.13 -2.85 0.83
C TRP A 142 10.70 -2.89 1.34
N GLN A 143 9.84 -2.05 0.79
CA GLN A 143 8.38 -2.10 0.97
C GLN A 143 7.78 -1.88 -0.41
N ALA A 144 7.17 -2.92 -0.98
CA ALA A 144 6.65 -2.89 -2.33
C ALA A 144 5.13 -2.88 -2.35
N ALA A 145 4.57 -2.26 -3.38
CA ALA A 145 3.16 -2.36 -3.72
C ALA A 145 3.03 -2.82 -5.17
N LEU A 146 2.08 -3.71 -5.41
CA LEU A 146 1.76 -4.24 -6.74
C LEU A 146 0.42 -3.68 -7.21
N ALA A 147 0.31 -3.44 -8.51
CA ALA A 147 -0.95 -3.27 -9.22
C ALA A 147 -0.91 -4.03 -10.54
N LEU A 148 -2.05 -4.59 -10.94
CA LEU A 148 -2.23 -5.12 -12.28
C LEU A 148 -2.68 -3.99 -13.21
N GLY A 149 -2.10 -3.94 -14.41
CA GLY A 149 -2.46 -2.99 -15.46
C GLY A 149 -3.85 -3.24 -16.02
N SER A 150 -4.43 -2.21 -16.64
CA SER A 150 -5.72 -2.31 -17.33
C SER A 150 -5.71 -3.27 -18.53
N ASP A 151 -4.53 -3.66 -19.00
CA ASP A 151 -4.32 -4.70 -20.01
C ASP A 151 -4.43 -6.13 -19.45
N ASN A 152 -4.70 -6.27 -18.14
CA ASN A 152 -4.82 -7.54 -17.44
C ASN A 152 -3.55 -8.41 -17.53
N LYS A 153 -2.39 -7.81 -17.84
CA LYS A 153 -1.15 -8.56 -18.11
C LYS A 153 0.05 -7.94 -17.41
N THR A 154 0.16 -6.61 -17.46
CA THR A 154 1.31 -5.89 -16.95
C THR A 154 1.21 -5.77 -15.43
N ILE A 155 2.22 -6.29 -14.73
CA ILE A 155 2.37 -6.11 -13.28
C ILE A 155 3.22 -4.87 -13.07
N HIS A 156 2.68 -3.87 -12.40
CA HIS A 156 3.38 -2.67 -11.97
C HIS A 156 3.81 -2.82 -10.52
N MET A 157 5.03 -2.43 -10.20
CA MET A 157 5.57 -2.47 -8.85
C MET A 157 6.22 -1.13 -8.50
N SER A 158 5.75 -0.50 -7.43
CA SER A 158 6.46 0.57 -6.74
C SER A 158 7.11 0.03 -5.48
N PHE A 159 8.22 0.62 -5.05
CA PHE A 159 8.85 0.20 -3.81
C PHE A 159 9.68 1.29 -3.15
N MET A 160 9.81 1.20 -1.82
CA MET A 160 10.80 1.96 -1.07
C MET A 160 12.17 1.34 -1.26
N LEU A 161 13.15 2.21 -1.52
CA LEU A 161 14.56 1.93 -1.36
C LEU A 161 15.07 2.69 -0.14
N TYR A 162 15.55 1.99 0.87
CA TYR A 162 16.35 2.59 1.94
C TYR A 162 17.52 1.66 2.23
N GLU A 163 18.73 2.20 2.33
CA GLU A 163 19.93 1.41 2.60
C GLU A 163 20.88 2.15 3.53
N GLN A 164 20.95 1.68 4.79
CA GLN A 164 21.69 2.35 5.86
C GLN A 164 23.19 2.50 5.58
N ALA A 165 23.79 1.49 4.95
CA ALA A 165 25.22 1.44 4.68
C ALA A 165 25.65 2.41 3.55
N ILE A 166 24.72 2.81 2.68
CA ILE A 166 24.96 3.83 1.66
C ILE A 166 24.51 5.17 2.23
N ARG A 167 25.40 5.85 2.96
CA ARG A 167 25.15 7.20 3.52
C ARG A 167 24.82 8.29 2.49
N LYS A 168 24.82 7.95 1.19
CA LYS A 168 24.58 8.84 0.05
C LYS A 168 23.21 8.65 -0.60
N VAL A 169 22.56 7.50 -0.46
CA VAL A 169 21.21 7.27 -0.97
C VAL A 169 20.29 7.23 0.23
N GLY A 170 19.71 8.40 0.53
CA GLY A 170 18.54 8.45 1.40
C GLY A 170 17.42 7.60 0.85
N TYR A 171 16.32 7.53 1.59
CA TYR A 171 15.11 6.89 1.10
C TYR A 171 14.79 7.35 -0.33
N ALA A 172 14.37 6.44 -1.19
CA ALA A 172 13.92 6.72 -2.56
C ALA A 172 12.69 5.88 -2.90
N VAL A 173 11.95 6.31 -3.92
CA VAL A 173 10.82 5.59 -4.50
C VAL A 173 11.26 5.04 -5.85
N GLY A 174 11.25 3.72 -5.97
CA GLY A 174 11.57 2.99 -7.19
C GLY A 174 10.33 2.46 -7.88
N TYR A 175 10.48 2.20 -9.19
CA TYR A 175 9.46 1.58 -10.03
C TYR A 175 10.06 0.51 -10.94
N LEU A 176 9.32 -0.58 -11.14
CA LEU A 176 9.56 -1.58 -12.19
C LEU A 176 8.21 -2.10 -12.70
N ARG A 177 8.18 -2.61 -13.93
CA ARG A 177 7.03 -3.37 -14.48
C ARG A 177 7.46 -4.68 -15.10
N SER A 178 6.56 -5.64 -15.13
CA SER A 178 6.72 -6.93 -15.79
C SER A 178 5.53 -7.20 -16.71
N THR A 179 5.78 -7.69 -17.92
CA THR A 179 4.75 -8.04 -18.91
C THR A 179 4.61 -9.55 -19.10
N ASP A 180 5.33 -10.35 -18.30
CA ASP A 180 5.48 -11.80 -18.45
C ASP A 180 5.33 -12.54 -17.11
N ARG A 181 4.41 -12.06 -16.25
CA ARG A 181 4.07 -12.66 -14.95
C ARG A 181 5.24 -12.66 -13.95
N ALA A 182 5.86 -11.49 -13.81
CA ALA A 182 6.98 -11.26 -12.90
C ALA A 182 8.19 -12.16 -13.16
N VAL A 183 8.39 -12.61 -14.41
CA VAL A 183 9.56 -13.39 -14.82
C VAL A 183 10.71 -12.45 -15.16
N SER A 184 10.48 -11.43 -15.99
CA SER A 184 11.41 -10.34 -16.28
C SER A 184 10.81 -8.99 -15.90
N TRP A 185 11.68 -8.00 -15.71
CA TRP A 185 11.31 -6.66 -15.27
C TRP A 185 11.99 -5.60 -16.14
N GLN A 186 11.31 -4.47 -16.30
CA GLN A 186 11.77 -3.32 -17.09
C GLN A 186 11.38 -2.00 -16.41
N ARG A 187 12.07 -0.92 -16.76
CA ARG A 187 11.77 0.45 -16.33
C ARG A 187 10.47 0.98 -16.95
N SER A 188 10.05 2.19 -16.56
CA SER A 188 8.88 2.86 -17.16
C SER A 188 9.03 3.09 -18.67
N ASP A 189 10.24 3.41 -19.13
CA ASP A 189 10.60 3.59 -20.54
C ASP A 189 10.71 2.28 -21.35
N GLY A 190 10.58 1.12 -20.69
CA GLY A 190 10.70 -0.20 -21.33
C GLY A 190 12.11 -0.77 -21.37
N THR A 191 13.13 -0.06 -20.88
CA THR A 191 14.49 -0.58 -20.76
C THR A 191 14.51 -1.84 -19.88
N PRO A 192 14.98 -3.00 -20.37
CA PRO A 192 15.09 -4.21 -19.57
C PRO A 192 16.03 -4.04 -18.37
N VAL A 193 15.68 -4.69 -17.25
CA VAL A 193 16.49 -4.66 -16.02
C VAL A 193 17.02 -6.06 -15.74
N ALA A 194 18.34 -6.21 -15.69
CA ALA A 194 18.99 -7.45 -15.30
C ALA A 194 18.74 -7.76 -13.81
N LEU A 195 18.39 -9.02 -13.51
CA LEU A 195 18.07 -9.48 -12.17
C LEU A 195 19.19 -10.33 -11.56
N PRO A 196 19.38 -10.29 -10.22
CA PRO A 196 18.72 -9.38 -9.31
C PRO A 196 19.25 -7.94 -9.50
N ALA A 197 18.33 -6.98 -9.51
CA ALA A 197 18.63 -5.58 -9.72
C ALA A 197 19.17 -4.91 -8.45
N THR A 198 19.85 -3.78 -8.65
CA THR A 198 20.42 -2.95 -7.59
C THR A 198 19.78 -1.56 -7.63
N PRO A 199 19.93 -0.76 -6.58
CA PRO A 199 19.53 0.65 -6.57
C PRO A 199 19.95 1.48 -7.80
N GLU A 200 21.03 1.12 -8.49
CA GLU A 200 21.56 1.85 -9.66
C GLU A 200 20.85 1.47 -10.96
N THR A 201 20.23 0.28 -11.01
CA THR A 201 19.65 -0.26 -12.23
C THR A 201 18.14 -0.06 -12.32
N ILE A 202 17.50 0.33 -11.22
CA ILE A 202 16.05 0.60 -11.15
C ILE A 202 15.66 1.96 -11.75
N ASP A 203 14.36 2.12 -11.99
CA ASP A 203 13.76 3.40 -12.32
C ASP A 203 13.48 4.19 -11.04
N ILE A 204 14.08 5.37 -10.89
CA ILE A 204 13.91 6.23 -9.72
C ILE A 204 12.79 7.23 -10.01
N VAL A 205 11.71 7.14 -9.26
CA VAL A 205 10.55 8.05 -9.34
C VAL A 205 10.84 9.33 -8.56
N ALA A 206 11.34 9.16 -7.34
CA ALA A 206 11.72 10.25 -6.44
C ALA A 206 12.87 9.81 -5.54
N GLY A 207 13.75 10.74 -5.20
CA GLY A 207 14.98 10.45 -4.48
C GLY A 207 16.20 10.82 -5.33
N VAL A 208 17.21 11.34 -4.66
CA VAL A 208 18.50 11.70 -5.26
C VAL A 208 19.60 11.23 -4.32
N ALA A 209 20.75 10.85 -4.88
CA ALA A 209 21.93 10.64 -4.08
C ALA A 209 22.45 12.02 -3.63
N THR A 210 22.43 12.32 -2.33
CA THR A 210 22.87 13.61 -1.77
C THR A 210 24.07 13.44 -0.86
N PHE A 211 24.94 14.47 -0.82
CA PHE A 211 26.03 14.56 0.15
C PHE A 211 25.57 15.09 1.52
N ASP A 212 24.42 15.77 1.57
CA ASP A 212 23.91 16.51 2.75
C ASP A 212 22.93 15.72 3.65
N GLY A 213 23.02 14.39 3.64
CA GLY A 213 22.15 13.52 4.45
C GLY A 213 20.94 12.96 3.69
N PRO A 214 20.22 11.98 4.28
CA PRO A 214 19.26 11.17 3.54
C PRO A 214 17.94 11.92 3.32
N ALA A 215 17.51 12.05 2.06
CA ALA A 215 16.10 12.30 1.76
C ALA A 215 15.22 11.21 2.42
N ASN A 216 14.02 11.54 2.90
CA ASN A 216 13.13 10.60 3.60
C ASN A 216 11.80 10.49 2.84
N PHE A 217 11.80 9.72 1.76
CA PHE A 217 10.61 9.38 0.99
C PHE A 217 9.95 8.10 1.48
N ARG A 218 8.63 8.11 1.61
CA ARG A 218 7.82 6.92 1.96
C ARG A 218 6.76 6.71 0.89
N PRO A 219 6.74 5.57 0.18
CA PRO A 219 5.69 5.26 -0.79
C PRO A 219 4.46 4.63 -0.14
N GLY A 220 3.31 4.85 -0.77
CA GLY A 220 2.04 4.17 -0.50
C GLY A 220 1.79 3.06 -1.51
N ASN A 221 0.54 2.90 -1.93
CA ASN A 221 0.24 1.96 -3.01
C ASN A 221 0.52 2.56 -4.40
N ILE A 222 0.44 1.69 -5.40
CA ILE A 222 0.40 2.04 -6.81
C ILE A 222 -1.00 1.70 -7.35
N ALA A 223 -1.48 2.48 -8.31
CA ALA A 223 -2.69 2.24 -9.07
C ALA A 223 -2.41 2.42 -10.57
N VAL A 224 -3.30 1.91 -11.42
CA VAL A 224 -3.20 2.08 -12.87
C VAL A 224 -4.51 2.68 -13.36
N ASP A 225 -4.42 3.74 -14.15
CA ASP A 225 -5.60 4.38 -14.72
C ASP A 225 -6.19 3.55 -15.88
N PRO A 226 -7.41 3.85 -16.35
CA PRO A 226 -8.01 3.10 -17.45
C PRO A 226 -7.19 3.07 -18.76
N ASN A 227 -6.30 4.04 -18.96
CA ASN A 227 -5.42 4.12 -20.13
C ASN A 227 -4.11 3.31 -19.96
N GLY A 228 -3.94 2.63 -18.83
CA GLY A 228 -2.75 1.82 -18.55
C GLY A 228 -1.57 2.62 -18.00
N VAL A 229 -1.79 3.86 -17.54
CA VAL A 229 -0.73 4.68 -16.94
C VAL A 229 -0.64 4.36 -15.45
N PRO A 230 0.56 3.98 -14.94
CA PRO A 230 0.75 3.78 -13.51
C PRO A 230 0.85 5.10 -12.76
N TRP A 231 0.23 5.15 -11.59
CA TRP A 231 0.25 6.26 -10.65
C TRP A 231 0.71 5.80 -9.29
N LEU A 232 1.75 6.43 -8.77
CA LEU A 232 2.32 6.16 -7.44
C LEU A 232 1.95 7.30 -6.51
N ILE A 233 1.79 7.00 -5.22
CA ILE A 233 1.67 8.02 -4.18
C ILE A 233 2.80 7.86 -3.16
N TYR A 234 3.38 8.96 -2.69
CA TYR A 234 4.46 8.96 -1.72
C TYR A 234 4.54 10.28 -0.94
N CYS A 235 5.06 10.27 0.29
CA CYS A 235 5.34 11.49 1.05
C CYS A 235 6.83 11.74 1.21
N ARG A 236 7.19 13.00 1.47
CA ARG A 236 8.55 13.45 1.79
C ARG A 236 8.58 13.98 3.22
N MET A 237 9.50 13.46 4.02
CA MET A 237 9.53 13.61 5.48
C MET A 237 10.84 14.21 6.03
N ASP A 238 11.78 14.57 5.17
CA ASP A 238 13.07 15.13 5.59
C ASP A 238 13.08 16.66 5.72
N ARG A 239 12.02 17.35 5.27
CA ARG A 239 11.94 18.81 5.30
C ARG A 239 10.50 19.31 5.35
N GLN A 240 10.35 20.52 5.87
CA GLN A 240 9.09 21.27 5.86
C GLN A 240 8.94 22.12 4.57
N PRO A 241 7.70 22.43 4.14
CA PRO A 241 6.47 21.81 4.62
C PRO A 241 6.43 20.32 4.27
N PHE A 242 5.94 19.49 5.17
CA PHE A 242 5.70 18.09 4.85
C PHE A 242 4.57 17.95 3.83
N GLU A 243 4.82 17.15 2.80
CA GLU A 243 3.91 17.03 1.68
C GLU A 243 3.89 15.62 1.10
N THR A 244 2.78 15.33 0.41
CA THR A 244 2.52 14.07 -0.30
C THR A 244 2.33 14.37 -1.77
N TRP A 245 2.90 13.51 -2.60
CA TRP A 245 2.96 13.63 -4.04
C TRP A 245 2.31 12.42 -4.68
N ILE A 246 1.69 12.64 -5.84
CA ILE A 246 1.42 11.57 -6.81
C ILE A 246 2.37 11.72 -7.99
N ALA A 247 2.72 10.59 -8.61
CA ALA A 247 3.62 10.57 -9.75
C ALA A 247 3.15 9.63 -10.85
N ARG A 248 3.38 10.03 -12.09
CA ARG A 248 3.15 9.22 -13.29
C ARG A 248 4.33 9.32 -14.26
N PRO A 249 4.52 8.33 -15.15
CA PRO A 249 5.53 8.43 -16.21
C PRO A 249 5.32 9.66 -17.08
N ASP A 250 6.42 10.27 -17.48
CA ASP A 250 6.47 11.45 -18.35
C ASP A 250 7.61 11.31 -19.37
N PRO A 251 7.37 11.46 -20.69
CA PRO A 251 8.40 11.25 -21.69
C PRO A 251 9.59 12.23 -21.61
N GLN A 252 9.41 13.42 -21.02
CA GLN A 252 10.43 14.47 -21.02
C GLN A 252 11.29 14.39 -19.75
N THR A 253 10.64 14.13 -18.61
CA THR A 253 11.25 14.18 -17.27
C THR A 253 11.39 12.80 -16.62
N ARG A 254 11.00 11.73 -17.33
CA ARG A 254 10.75 10.36 -16.85
C ARG A 254 9.57 10.24 -15.90
N TRP A 255 9.45 11.14 -14.93
CA TRP A 255 8.36 11.16 -13.95
C TRP A 255 7.84 12.58 -13.72
N HIS A 256 6.54 12.77 -13.91
CA HIS A 256 5.84 13.98 -13.54
C HIS A 256 5.26 13.82 -12.13
N ASN A 257 5.63 14.73 -11.23
CA ASN A 257 5.24 14.72 -9.82
C ASN A 257 4.27 15.88 -9.52
N ILE A 258 3.16 15.58 -8.85
CA ILE A 258 2.11 16.54 -8.49
C ILE A 258 1.95 16.55 -6.97
N SER A 259 2.19 17.70 -6.33
CA SER A 259 2.02 17.85 -4.88
C SER A 259 0.53 17.98 -4.54
N LEU A 260 0.07 17.23 -3.55
CA LEU A 260 -1.29 17.29 -3.04
C LEU A 260 -1.48 18.42 -2.01
N LEU A 261 -0.38 19.02 -1.52
CA LEU A 261 -0.43 20.00 -0.43
C LEU A 261 -1.27 21.23 -0.81
N ALA A 262 -1.11 21.73 -2.04
CA ALA A 262 -1.86 22.89 -2.52
C ALA A 262 -3.38 22.63 -2.60
N ALA A 263 -3.78 21.41 -2.96
CA ALA A 263 -5.19 21.03 -2.96
C ALA A 263 -5.76 20.96 -1.54
N ILE A 264 -5.01 20.40 -0.60
CA ILE A 264 -5.37 20.35 0.82
C ILE A 264 -5.47 21.76 1.42
N GLN A 265 -4.47 22.61 1.22
CA GLN A 265 -4.41 23.94 1.83
C GLN A 265 -5.42 24.94 1.25
N ARG A 266 -5.92 24.68 0.04
CA ARG A 266 -7.04 25.45 -0.52
C ARG A 266 -8.31 25.27 0.31
N GLN A 267 -8.55 24.06 0.80
CA GLN A 267 -9.70 23.73 1.64
C GLN A 267 -9.41 24.01 3.13
N TRP A 268 -8.22 23.64 3.60
CA TRP A 268 -7.79 23.78 4.99
C TRP A 268 -6.38 24.40 5.09
N PRO A 269 -6.27 25.75 5.12
CA PRO A 269 -4.99 26.47 5.07
C PRO A 269 -3.99 26.15 6.19
N ASP A 270 -4.46 25.57 7.30
CA ASP A 270 -3.65 25.24 8.48
C ASP A 270 -3.20 23.78 8.50
N ARG A 271 -3.37 23.05 7.40
CA ARG A 271 -3.03 21.61 7.32
C ARG A 271 -1.78 21.35 6.48
N ALA A 272 -1.04 20.31 6.90
CA ALA A 272 0.04 19.68 6.15
C ALA A 272 -0.27 18.18 5.93
N VAL A 273 0.47 17.49 5.06
CA VAL A 273 0.22 16.07 4.72
C VAL A 273 1.47 15.24 4.99
N LYS A 274 1.37 14.22 5.84
CA LYS A 274 2.54 13.48 6.35
C LYS A 274 2.56 11.99 6.06
N THR A 275 1.56 11.45 5.37
CA THR A 275 1.49 10.02 5.05
C THR A 275 1.56 9.80 3.55
N PRO A 276 2.14 8.68 3.08
CA PRO A 276 2.01 8.32 1.68
C PRO A 276 0.56 8.18 1.21
N GLY A 277 -0.41 7.88 2.07
CA GLY A 277 -1.81 7.75 1.66
C GLY A 277 -2.09 6.56 0.73
N SER A 278 -3.22 6.63 0.01
CA SER A 278 -3.65 5.62 -0.96
C SER A 278 -4.31 6.26 -2.19
N ILE A 279 -4.09 5.68 -3.37
CA ILE A 279 -4.67 6.10 -4.66
C ILE A 279 -5.37 4.91 -5.35
N VAL A 280 -6.56 5.13 -5.91
CA VAL A 280 -7.33 4.16 -6.70
C VAL A 280 -8.06 4.86 -7.83
N PHE A 281 -8.27 4.18 -8.95
CA PHE A 281 -9.12 4.66 -10.04
C PHE A 281 -10.45 3.93 -10.07
N GLY A 282 -11.53 4.69 -10.22
CA GLY A 282 -12.83 4.19 -10.61
C GLY A 282 -12.83 3.69 -12.05
N ARG A 283 -13.84 2.90 -12.43
CA ARG A 283 -14.02 2.42 -13.81
C ARG A 283 -14.09 3.56 -14.84
N ASP A 284 -14.68 4.69 -14.45
CA ASP A 284 -14.84 5.89 -15.27
C ASP A 284 -13.56 6.73 -15.40
N GLY A 285 -12.46 6.33 -14.73
CA GLY A 285 -11.21 7.08 -14.69
C GLY A 285 -11.15 8.16 -13.62
N THR A 286 -12.17 8.27 -12.76
CA THR A 286 -12.11 9.13 -11.58
C THR A 286 -11.01 8.64 -10.64
N MET A 287 -10.07 9.52 -10.31
CA MET A 287 -9.00 9.28 -9.35
C MET A 287 -9.50 9.59 -7.95
N TYR A 288 -9.40 8.62 -7.05
CA TYR A 288 -9.64 8.78 -5.62
C TYR A 288 -8.31 8.69 -4.89
N VAL A 289 -8.02 9.70 -4.06
CA VAL A 289 -6.82 9.75 -3.23
C VAL A 289 -7.21 10.02 -1.79
N VAL A 290 -6.63 9.30 -0.85
CA VAL A 290 -6.83 9.56 0.59
C VAL A 290 -5.50 9.75 1.27
N VAL A 291 -5.44 10.76 2.13
CA VAL A 291 -4.24 11.12 2.90
C VAL A 291 -4.62 11.48 4.33
N THR A 292 -3.69 11.26 5.24
CA THR A 292 -3.71 11.79 6.60
C THR A 292 -3.08 13.18 6.59
N THR A 293 -3.86 14.16 6.99
CA THR A 293 -3.43 15.52 7.25
C THR A 293 -3.15 15.70 8.73
N VAL A 294 -2.32 16.69 9.09
CA VAL A 294 -2.12 17.15 10.47
C VAL A 294 -2.07 18.68 10.47
N ASP A 295 -2.11 19.28 11.65
CA ASP A 295 -1.81 20.71 11.80
C ASP A 295 -0.40 21.02 11.26
N LYS A 296 -0.28 22.07 10.43
CA LYS A 296 0.97 22.46 9.77
C LYS A 296 2.06 22.90 10.76
N SER A 297 1.70 23.33 11.97
CA SER A 297 2.66 23.70 13.01
C SER A 297 3.36 22.48 13.62
N VAL A 298 2.87 21.26 13.36
CA VAL A 298 3.49 20.04 13.87
C VAL A 298 4.78 19.79 13.12
N GLU A 299 5.91 19.91 13.80
CA GLU A 299 7.24 19.62 13.23
C GLU A 299 7.66 18.16 13.34
N ASP A 300 6.97 17.38 14.18
CA ASP A 300 7.25 15.95 14.36
C ASP A 300 7.03 15.16 13.06
N GLU A 301 8.09 14.58 12.49
CA GLU A 301 7.98 13.67 11.34
C GLU A 301 7.15 12.42 11.69
N SER A 302 7.17 11.98 12.95
CA SER A 302 6.41 10.81 13.40
C SER A 302 4.90 11.06 13.48
N ALA A 303 4.44 12.30 13.27
CA ALA A 303 3.03 12.67 13.42
C ALA A 303 2.07 11.96 12.46
N GLN A 304 2.59 11.36 11.38
CA GLN A 304 1.82 10.44 10.53
C GLN A 304 1.28 9.21 11.30
N TRP A 305 1.91 8.86 12.41
CA TRP A 305 1.53 7.75 13.26
C TRP A 305 0.57 8.24 14.35
N GLY A 306 -0.61 8.76 14.00
CA GLY A 306 -1.65 9.03 15.00
C GLY A 306 -1.32 10.17 15.97
N HIS A 307 -0.78 11.29 15.47
CA HIS A 307 -0.75 12.54 16.23
C HIS A 307 -2.19 13.03 16.49
N PRO A 308 -2.55 13.59 17.66
CA PRO A 308 -3.94 13.94 17.99
C PRO A 308 -4.66 14.86 17.00
N SER A 309 -3.92 15.68 16.24
CA SER A 309 -4.50 16.51 15.16
C SER A 309 -4.69 15.79 13.82
N ALA A 310 -4.39 14.49 13.73
CA ALA A 310 -4.42 13.75 12.47
C ALA A 310 -5.85 13.48 11.98
N GLU A 311 -6.13 13.83 10.73
CA GLU A 311 -7.44 13.64 10.10
C GLU A 311 -7.31 13.07 8.69
N ILE A 312 -8.34 12.37 8.21
CA ILE A 312 -8.35 11.80 6.86
C ILE A 312 -9.04 12.76 5.89
N ALA A 313 -8.30 13.19 4.87
CA ALA A 313 -8.80 13.93 3.73
C ALA A 313 -8.94 13.02 2.51
N LEU A 314 -10.09 13.11 1.84
CA LEU A 314 -10.33 12.52 0.53
C LEU A 314 -10.12 13.60 -0.54
N LEU A 315 -9.34 13.29 -1.58
CA LEU A 315 -9.23 14.10 -2.78
C LEU A 315 -9.77 13.32 -3.98
N ILE A 316 -10.54 13.99 -4.83
CA ILE A 316 -11.10 13.43 -6.06
C ILE A 316 -10.63 14.26 -7.24
N SER A 317 -10.14 13.59 -8.29
CA SER A 317 -9.79 14.24 -9.55
C SER A 317 -10.41 13.50 -10.73
N LYS A 318 -11.00 14.26 -11.66
CA LYS A 318 -11.58 13.75 -12.92
C LYS A 318 -10.76 14.15 -14.15
N ASP A 319 -9.61 14.78 -13.95
CA ASP A 319 -8.79 15.38 -15.00
C ASP A 319 -7.31 14.97 -14.91
N GLN A 320 -7.07 13.76 -14.41
CA GLN A 320 -5.74 13.17 -14.23
C GLN A 320 -4.84 13.99 -13.31
N GLY A 321 -5.38 14.42 -12.17
CA GLY A 321 -4.63 15.11 -11.13
C GLY A 321 -4.30 16.58 -11.44
N ARG A 322 -4.92 17.20 -12.46
CA ARG A 322 -4.73 18.63 -12.72
C ARG A 322 -5.47 19.48 -11.69
N THR A 323 -6.67 19.05 -11.31
CA THR A 323 -7.46 19.66 -10.25
C THR A 323 -7.98 18.60 -9.29
N PHE A 324 -8.26 19.02 -8.05
CA PHE A 324 -8.77 18.17 -6.99
C PHE A 324 -9.89 18.89 -6.24
N GLU A 325 -10.98 18.17 -6.01
CA GLU A 325 -11.97 18.47 -4.99
C GLU A 325 -11.55 17.74 -3.70
N ALA A 326 -11.61 18.41 -2.55
CA ALA A 326 -11.17 17.87 -1.26
C ALA A 326 -12.34 17.79 -0.27
N PHE A 327 -12.46 16.66 0.42
CA PHE A 327 -13.56 16.34 1.31
C PHE A 327 -13.06 15.85 2.67
N GLU A 328 -13.72 16.33 3.73
CA GLU A 328 -13.63 15.72 5.06
C GLU A 328 -14.33 14.35 5.04
N THR A 329 -13.70 13.35 5.65
CA THR A 329 -14.27 12.00 5.74
C THR A 329 -15.00 11.75 7.07
N SER A 330 -14.66 12.53 8.10
CA SER A 330 -15.33 12.60 9.38
C SER A 330 -15.13 13.99 10.01
N PRO A 331 -16.02 14.43 10.92
CA PRO A 331 -15.75 15.60 11.75
C PRO A 331 -14.46 15.42 12.56
N PRO A 332 -13.60 16.45 12.67
CA PRO A 332 -12.37 16.34 13.44
C PRO A 332 -12.59 16.07 14.94
N ASP A 333 -11.73 15.26 15.53
CA ASP A 333 -11.68 15.02 16.99
C ASP A 333 -10.26 15.27 17.51
N PRO A 334 -10.02 16.37 18.25
CA PRO A 334 -8.68 16.72 18.72
C PRO A 334 -8.13 15.76 19.79
N SER A 335 -8.95 14.86 20.33
CA SER A 335 -8.57 13.89 21.35
C SER A 335 -8.22 12.52 20.78
N VAL A 336 -8.74 12.19 19.60
CA VAL A 336 -8.56 10.87 18.99
C VAL A 336 -8.29 10.99 17.48
N PRO A 337 -7.11 10.58 17.01
CA PRO A 337 -6.70 10.80 15.64
C PRO A 337 -7.31 9.79 14.65
N ASN A 338 -7.48 10.23 13.41
CA ASN A 338 -7.81 9.41 12.26
C ASN A 338 -6.59 9.26 11.33
N TRP A 339 -6.12 8.03 11.10
CA TRP A 339 -4.83 7.76 10.44
C TRP A 339 -4.78 6.39 9.75
N LEU A 340 -3.73 6.19 8.93
CA LEU A 340 -3.51 4.98 8.13
C LEU A 340 -4.67 4.64 7.17
N PRO A 341 -5.08 5.57 6.30
CA PRO A 341 -6.19 5.32 5.39
C PRO A 341 -5.79 4.30 4.30
N ASN A 342 -6.75 3.50 3.86
CA ASN A 342 -6.62 2.69 2.66
C ASN A 342 -7.92 2.66 1.86
N LEU A 343 -7.79 2.68 0.54
CA LEU A 343 -8.92 2.54 -0.37
C LEU A 343 -9.07 1.09 -0.81
N GLU A 344 -10.32 0.66 -0.97
CA GLU A 344 -10.69 -0.55 -1.69
C GLU A 344 -10.09 -0.53 -3.09
N ARG A 345 -9.39 -1.61 -3.45
CA ARG A 345 -8.69 -1.72 -4.73
C ARG A 345 -9.42 -2.68 -5.65
N PRO A 346 -9.35 -2.47 -6.97
CA PRO A 346 -9.86 -3.44 -7.93
C PRO A 346 -9.15 -4.77 -7.79
N THR A 347 -9.92 -5.85 -7.88
CA THR A 347 -9.41 -7.22 -8.01
C THR A 347 -9.72 -7.65 -9.43
N CYS A 348 -8.74 -7.61 -10.32
CA CYS A 348 -8.94 -7.87 -11.74
C CYS A 348 -9.75 -9.16 -11.99
N PRO A 349 -10.74 -9.12 -12.91
CA PRO A 349 -11.16 -7.99 -13.76
C PRO A 349 -12.18 -7.06 -13.10
N ARG A 350 -12.50 -7.26 -11.82
CA ARG A 350 -13.51 -6.48 -11.10
C ARG A 350 -12.95 -5.11 -10.73
N SER A 351 -13.36 -4.11 -11.50
CA SER A 351 -13.15 -2.71 -11.16
C SER A 351 -13.91 -2.35 -9.90
N VAL A 352 -13.48 -1.25 -9.28
CA VAL A 352 -14.26 -0.55 -8.26
C VAL A 352 -14.89 0.65 -8.95
N ASP A 353 -16.17 0.93 -8.75
CA ASP A 353 -16.80 2.14 -9.30
C ASP A 353 -16.46 3.33 -8.39
N VAL A 354 -17.05 3.33 -7.20
CA VAL A 354 -16.65 4.20 -6.08
C VAL A 354 -16.02 3.32 -5.00
N PRO A 355 -14.77 3.58 -4.60
CA PRO A 355 -14.09 2.77 -3.59
C PRO A 355 -14.60 3.05 -2.20
N SER A 356 -14.62 2.01 -1.37
CA SER A 356 -14.74 2.17 0.06
C SER A 356 -13.43 2.68 0.67
N LEU A 357 -13.52 3.44 1.74
CA LEU A 357 -12.38 3.87 2.55
C LEU A 357 -12.38 3.12 3.89
N ILE A 358 -11.20 2.74 4.35
CA ILE A 358 -10.97 2.27 5.72
C ILE A 358 -9.85 3.09 6.38
N TYR A 359 -9.93 3.31 7.69
CA TYR A 359 -8.86 3.94 8.47
C TYR A 359 -8.93 3.56 9.96
N THR A 360 -7.88 3.89 10.69
CA THR A 360 -7.81 3.71 12.15
C THR A 360 -8.27 4.98 12.85
N HIS A 361 -9.18 4.84 13.82
CA HIS A 361 -9.56 5.87 14.77
C HIS A 361 -9.10 5.44 16.17
N GLY A 362 -8.08 6.11 16.72
CA GLY A 362 -7.45 5.70 17.98
C GLY A 362 -5.98 6.08 18.07
N LEU A 363 -5.37 5.95 19.25
CA LEU A 363 -4.01 6.41 19.51
C LEU A 363 -2.93 5.45 18.99
N LYS A 364 -1.71 5.97 18.78
CA LYS A 364 -0.52 5.14 18.55
C LYS A 364 -0.05 4.49 19.84
N GLY A 365 0.45 3.27 19.75
CA GLY A 365 1.25 2.67 20.82
C GLY A 365 2.68 3.25 20.84
N GLU A 366 3.38 3.05 21.95
CA GLU A 366 4.78 3.39 22.17
C GLU A 366 5.72 2.56 21.30
N ASN A 367 5.36 1.30 20.99
CA ASN A 367 6.16 0.40 20.17
C ASN A 367 5.32 -0.65 19.42
N ASN A 368 5.98 -1.56 18.71
CA ASN A 368 5.36 -2.55 17.83
C ASN A 368 4.71 -3.75 18.54
N LYS A 369 4.83 -3.84 19.87
CA LYS A 369 4.29 -4.95 20.69
C LYS A 369 3.14 -4.51 21.58
N GLU A 370 2.88 -3.22 21.69
CA GLU A 370 1.79 -2.72 22.53
C GLU A 370 0.42 -3.06 21.92
N THR A 371 -0.50 -3.48 22.79
CA THR A 371 -1.89 -3.77 22.45
C THR A 371 -2.73 -2.54 22.77
N MET A 372 -3.38 -1.98 21.74
CA MET A 372 -4.19 -0.78 21.86
C MET A 372 -5.65 -1.10 21.48
N SER A 373 -6.60 -0.44 22.14
CA SER A 373 -8.01 -0.52 21.75
C SER A 373 -8.33 0.65 20.81
N ASN A 374 -8.21 0.39 19.52
CA ASN A 374 -8.54 1.34 18.45
C ASN A 374 -9.74 0.84 17.65
N HIS A 375 -10.46 1.77 17.02
CA HIS A 375 -11.53 1.46 16.09
C HIS A 375 -11.00 1.37 14.66
N VAL A 376 -11.52 0.41 13.90
CA VAL A 376 -11.40 0.40 12.44
C VAL A 376 -12.67 0.99 11.86
N VAL A 377 -12.54 2.13 11.20
CA VAL A 377 -13.66 2.81 10.57
C VAL A 377 -13.72 2.39 9.10
N TRP A 378 -14.93 2.16 8.61
CA TRP A 378 -15.23 1.99 7.20
C TRP A 378 -16.17 3.09 6.76
N CYS A 379 -15.90 3.67 5.59
CA CYS A 379 -16.67 4.73 4.99
C CYS A 379 -17.11 4.31 3.58
N ASP A 380 -18.42 4.38 3.35
CA ASP A 380 -19.01 4.37 2.02
C ASP A 380 -18.83 5.75 1.39
N LEU A 381 -17.92 5.87 0.42
CA LEU A 381 -17.67 7.15 -0.24
C LEU A 381 -18.84 7.58 -1.13
N THR A 382 -19.68 6.66 -1.63
CA THR A 382 -20.90 7.04 -2.36
C THR A 382 -21.85 7.78 -1.44
N ALA A 383 -22.09 7.24 -0.24
CA ALA A 383 -22.94 7.89 0.75
C ALA A 383 -22.32 9.18 1.30
N LEU A 384 -20.99 9.25 1.46
CA LEU A 384 -20.28 10.46 1.88
C LEU A 384 -20.48 11.58 0.88
N LEU A 385 -20.21 11.33 -0.40
CA LEU A 385 -20.28 12.33 -1.46
C LEU A 385 -21.72 12.82 -1.72
N ALA A 386 -22.71 11.95 -1.54
CA ALA A 386 -24.13 12.33 -1.66
C ALA A 386 -24.62 13.28 -0.55
N ARG A 387 -23.89 13.40 0.56
CA ARG A 387 -24.23 14.29 1.70
C ARG A 387 -23.52 15.63 1.67
N GLN A 388 -22.55 15.80 0.77
CA GLN A 388 -21.81 17.04 0.64
C GLN A 388 -22.63 18.03 -0.20
N PRO A 389 -22.68 19.30 0.19
CA PRO A 389 -23.55 20.32 -0.39
C PRO A 389 -23.25 20.67 -1.85
#